data_AF-A0A445LKJ1-F1
#
_entry.id   AF-A0A445LKJ1-F1
#
_cell.length_a   1.000
_cell.length_b   1.000
_cell.length_c   1.000
_cell.angle_alpha   90.00
_cell.angle_beta   90.00
_cell.angle_gamma   90.00
#
_symmetry.space_group_name_H-M   'P 1'
#
loop_
_entity.id
_entity.type
_entity.pdbx_description
1 polymer ?
#
loop_
_entity_poly.entity_id
_entity_poly.type
_entity_poly.pdbx_seq_one_letter_code
_entity_poly.pdbx_strand_id
1 'polypeptide(L)'
;MVGLSLGETHFIQGGIAQDLRCDGRKRLTYRPISVETGVIPQTNGSARVRMGATDVIASVKAELGKPSLLQPDKGKVSIYIDCSSTAEPAFEGRGGDELAAELSNALQHCLLGGKSGEGAGIDLSSLIVVEGKICWDLYIDGLVVSSDGNLLDALGAAIKAALSNTGIPRVEVAAGTSNDEHPEVDVSDEEFLQFDTSRVPVIVTLTKVTYMCYPVFSE
;
A
#
# COMPACT_ATOMS: atom_id res chain seq x y z
N MET A 1 9.24 17.63 -19.57
CA MET A 1 8.30 18.16 -18.57
C MET A 1 7.89 19.55 -19.03
N VAL A 2 6.65 19.70 -19.54
CA VAL A 2 6.13 21.02 -19.90
C VAL A 2 5.80 21.69 -18.58
N GLY A 3 6.54 22.74 -18.22
CA GLY A 3 6.26 23.50 -17.01
C GLY A 3 4.96 24.29 -17.15
N LEU A 4 4.33 24.60 -16.03
CA LEU A 4 3.13 25.43 -16.01
C LEU A 4 3.43 26.83 -16.50
N SER A 5 2.54 27.36 -17.33
CA SER A 5 2.57 28.75 -17.75
C SER A 5 2.25 29.69 -16.58
N LEU A 6 2.66 30.95 -16.72
CA LEU A 6 2.32 31.98 -15.75
C LEU A 6 0.81 32.16 -15.59
N GLY A 7 0.06 32.00 -16.70
CA GLY A 7 -1.40 32.08 -16.70
C GLY A 7 -2.05 30.97 -15.89
N GLU A 8 -1.64 29.72 -16.11
CA GLU A 8 -2.12 28.54 -15.35
C GLU A 8 -1.79 28.69 -13.86
N THR A 9 -0.56 29.10 -13.54
CA THR A 9 -0.13 29.31 -12.15
C THR A 9 -1.02 30.35 -11.45
N HIS A 10 -1.29 31.49 -12.08
CA HIS A 10 -2.17 32.52 -11.51
C HIS A 10 -3.63 32.06 -11.42
N PHE A 11 -4.11 31.29 -12.40
CA PHE A 11 -5.46 30.74 -12.39
C PHE A 11 -5.65 29.78 -11.21
N ILE A 12 -4.71 28.86 -11.00
CA ILE A 12 -4.72 27.93 -9.87
C ILE A 12 -4.70 28.68 -8.54
N GLN A 13 -3.80 29.65 -8.38
CA GLN A 13 -3.70 30.45 -7.16
C GLN A 13 -4.99 31.24 -6.88
N GLY A 14 -5.58 31.84 -7.92
CA GLY A 14 -6.85 32.55 -7.83
C GLY A 14 -8.02 31.66 -7.42
N GLY A 15 -8.15 30.47 -8.02
CA GLY A 15 -9.18 29.50 -7.66
C GLY A 15 -9.04 29.01 -6.22
N ILE A 16 -7.81 28.72 -5.80
CA ILE A 16 -7.50 28.35 -4.42
C ILE A 16 -7.87 29.46 -3.43
N ALA A 17 -7.64 30.73 -3.75
CA ALA A 17 -8.04 31.85 -2.88
C ALA A 17 -9.58 31.92 -2.71
N GLN A 18 -10.33 31.42 -3.69
CA GLN A 18 -11.80 31.42 -3.73
C GLN A 18 -12.42 30.09 -3.23
N ASP A 19 -11.63 29.17 -2.67
CA ASP A 19 -12.08 27.83 -2.28
C ASP A 19 -12.68 26.99 -3.44
N LEU A 20 -12.18 27.20 -4.65
CA LEU A 20 -12.67 26.56 -5.87
C LEU A 20 -11.53 25.88 -6.65
N ARG A 21 -11.65 24.58 -6.87
CA ARG A 21 -10.74 23.79 -7.71
C ARG A 21 -11.17 23.83 -9.18
N CYS A 22 -10.29 23.42 -10.09
CA CYS A 22 -10.52 23.36 -11.53
C CYS A 22 -11.74 22.51 -11.94
N ASP A 23 -12.07 21.48 -11.16
CA ASP A 23 -13.20 20.58 -11.35
C ASP A 23 -14.45 20.96 -10.54
N GLY A 24 -14.44 22.13 -9.90
CA GLY A 24 -15.58 22.66 -9.13
C GLY A 24 -15.67 22.15 -7.68
N ARG A 25 -14.73 21.32 -7.22
CA ARG A 25 -14.68 20.89 -5.80
C ARG A 25 -14.16 22.01 -4.90
N LYS A 26 -14.52 21.93 -3.60
CA LYS A 26 -13.87 22.72 -2.55
C LYS A 26 -12.47 22.19 -2.26
N ARG A 27 -11.65 23.00 -1.60
CA ARG A 27 -10.23 22.66 -1.37
C ARG A 27 -10.02 21.41 -0.53
N LEU A 28 -10.88 21.17 0.47
CA LEU A 28 -10.79 20.02 1.38
C LEU A 28 -11.59 18.79 0.91
N THR A 29 -12.22 18.86 -0.27
CA THR A 29 -13.07 17.77 -0.77
C THR A 29 -12.27 16.81 -1.65
N TYR A 30 -12.22 15.54 -1.25
CA TYR A 30 -11.61 14.47 -2.03
C TYR A 30 -12.34 14.22 -3.36
N ARG A 31 -11.66 13.58 -4.31
CA ARG A 31 -12.30 13.04 -5.52
C ARG A 31 -13.21 11.86 -5.11
N PRO A 32 -14.22 11.52 -5.92
CA PRO A 32 -14.95 10.27 -5.74
C PRO A 32 -13.98 9.08 -5.72
N ILE A 33 -14.13 8.22 -4.71
CA ILE A 33 -13.29 7.03 -4.50
C ILE A 33 -14.17 5.81 -4.75
N SER A 34 -13.72 4.90 -5.62
CA SER A 34 -14.32 3.57 -5.79
C SER A 34 -13.30 2.50 -5.42
N VAL A 35 -13.74 1.49 -4.66
CA VAL A 35 -12.91 0.39 -4.18
C VAL A 35 -13.55 -0.92 -4.61
N GLU A 36 -12.77 -1.77 -5.27
CA GLU A 36 -13.14 -3.13 -5.66
C GLU A 36 -12.15 -4.09 -5.01
N THR A 37 -12.61 -5.07 -4.25
CA THR A 37 -11.77 -6.09 -3.62
C THR A 37 -11.81 -7.40 -4.40
N GLY A 38 -10.77 -8.23 -4.30
CA GLY A 38 -10.71 -9.54 -4.96
C GLY A 38 -10.56 -9.48 -6.49
N VAL A 39 -9.90 -8.43 -7.00
CA VAL A 39 -9.72 -8.19 -8.45
C VAL A 39 -8.76 -9.19 -9.08
N ILE A 40 -7.76 -9.63 -8.32
CA ILE A 40 -6.78 -10.65 -8.73
C ILE A 40 -7.09 -11.93 -7.95
N PRO A 41 -7.59 -12.99 -8.59
CA PRO A 41 -7.99 -14.23 -7.91
C PRO A 41 -6.79 -15.12 -7.52
N GLN A 42 -5.61 -14.87 -8.08
CA GLN A 42 -4.41 -15.68 -7.82
C GLN A 42 -3.67 -15.26 -6.53
N THR A 43 -4.03 -14.14 -5.92
CA THR A 43 -3.36 -13.60 -4.74
C THR A 43 -4.23 -13.80 -3.50
N ASN A 44 -3.62 -13.87 -2.32
CA ASN A 44 -4.34 -14.06 -1.06
C ASN A 44 -5.30 -12.90 -0.78
N GLY A 45 -4.89 -11.68 -1.16
CA GLY A 45 -5.73 -10.50 -1.15
C GLY A 45 -5.44 -9.61 -2.35
N SER A 46 -6.44 -8.87 -2.80
CA SER A 46 -6.26 -7.86 -3.84
C SER A 46 -7.34 -6.79 -3.75
N ALA A 47 -7.02 -5.60 -4.23
CA ALA A 47 -7.99 -4.53 -4.39
C ALA A 47 -7.57 -3.59 -5.53
N ARG A 48 -8.56 -3.01 -6.19
CA ARG A 48 -8.39 -1.89 -7.11
C ARG A 48 -9.06 -0.66 -6.52
N VAL A 49 -8.35 0.45 -6.50
CA VAL A 49 -8.86 1.73 -6.03
C VAL A 49 -8.74 2.75 -7.15
N ARG A 50 -9.84 3.43 -7.43
CA ARG A 50 -9.88 4.55 -8.34
C ARG A 50 -10.29 5.82 -7.59
N MET A 51 -9.46 6.85 -7.69
CA MET A 51 -9.68 8.17 -7.12
C MET A 51 -9.69 9.21 -8.23
N GLY A 52 -10.86 9.47 -8.83
CA GLY A 52 -10.94 10.25 -10.07
C GLY A 52 -10.31 9.52 -11.25
N ALA A 53 -9.28 10.10 -11.89
CA ALA A 53 -8.53 9.43 -12.94
C ALA A 53 -7.32 8.62 -12.42
N THR A 54 -6.94 8.76 -11.14
CA THR A 54 -5.91 7.90 -10.54
C THR A 54 -6.46 6.50 -10.34
N ASP A 55 -5.80 5.50 -10.90
CA ASP A 55 -6.21 4.09 -10.83
C ASP A 55 -5.01 3.24 -10.39
N VAL A 56 -5.17 2.52 -9.28
CA VAL A 56 -4.14 1.68 -8.68
C VAL A 56 -4.69 0.33 -8.30
N ILE A 57 -3.84 -0.69 -8.37
CA ILE A 57 -4.15 -2.05 -7.96
C ILE A 57 -3.15 -2.45 -6.88
N ALA A 58 -3.61 -3.06 -5.80
CA ALA A 58 -2.77 -3.66 -4.79
C ALA A 58 -3.05 -5.17 -4.70
N SER A 59 -2.00 -5.95 -4.50
CA SER A 59 -2.08 -7.38 -4.20
C SER A 59 -1.26 -7.71 -2.97
N VAL A 60 -1.73 -8.73 -2.25
CA VAL A 60 -1.05 -9.31 -1.10
C VAL A 60 -0.86 -10.79 -1.37
N LYS A 61 0.38 -11.24 -1.27
CA LYS A 61 0.77 -12.64 -1.36
C LYS A 61 1.46 -13.04 -0.06
N ALA A 62 1.05 -14.18 0.50
CA ALA A 62 1.62 -14.73 1.72
C ALA A 62 2.40 -16.01 1.40
N GLU A 63 3.65 -16.07 1.85
CA GLU A 63 4.50 -17.26 1.72
C GLU A 63 5.07 -17.65 3.09
N LEU A 64 5.33 -18.94 3.29
CA LEU A 64 6.01 -19.41 4.49
C LEU A 64 7.52 -19.30 4.30
N GLY A 65 8.18 -18.63 5.24
CA GLY A 65 9.61 -18.40 5.22
C GLY A 65 10.24 -18.56 6.60
N LYS A 66 11.57 -18.39 6.67
CA LYS A 66 12.31 -18.33 7.93
C LYS A 66 12.40 -16.88 8.42
N PRO A 67 12.15 -16.61 9.71
CA PRO A 67 12.29 -15.26 10.26
C PRO A 67 13.75 -14.79 10.22
N SER A 68 13.96 -13.49 10.41
CA SER A 68 15.31 -12.93 10.46
C SER A 68 16.04 -13.39 11.72
N LEU A 69 17.34 -13.69 11.62
CA LEU A 69 18.16 -14.04 12.79
C LEU A 69 18.22 -12.92 13.84
N LEU A 70 18.03 -11.67 13.40
CA LEU A 70 18.03 -10.49 14.26
C LEU A 70 16.69 -10.31 15.02
N GLN A 71 15.59 -10.83 14.46
CA GLN A 71 14.23 -10.69 14.99
C GLN A 71 13.46 -12.00 14.74
N PRO A 72 13.71 -13.04 15.55
CA PRO A 72 13.07 -14.35 15.40
C PRO A 72 11.59 -14.38 15.79
N ASP A 73 11.14 -13.34 16.50
CA ASP A 73 9.80 -13.09 17.04
C ASP A 73 8.89 -12.29 16.10
N LYS A 74 9.39 -11.97 14.89
CA LYS A 74 8.67 -11.15 13.91
C LYS A 74 8.66 -11.79 12.52
N GLY A 75 7.49 -11.74 11.88
CA GLY A 75 7.34 -12.03 10.46
C GLY A 75 7.92 -10.92 9.58
N LYS A 76 7.81 -11.12 8.26
CA LYS A 76 8.35 -10.20 7.27
C LYS A 76 7.24 -9.63 6.41
N VAL A 77 7.42 -8.37 6.04
CA VAL A 77 6.55 -7.66 5.11
C VAL A 77 7.44 -6.88 4.16
N SER A 78 7.27 -7.14 2.87
CA SER A 78 7.96 -6.45 1.79
C SER A 78 6.92 -5.71 0.96
N ILE A 79 7.12 -4.40 0.77
CA ILE A 79 6.22 -3.57 -0.04
C ILE A 79 6.98 -3.15 -1.28
N TYR A 80 6.40 -3.45 -2.45
CA TYR A 80 6.95 -3.06 -3.74
C TYR A 80 5.89 -2.29 -4.53
N ILE A 81 6.27 -1.14 -5.07
CA ILE A 81 5.42 -0.35 -5.95
C ILE A 81 6.02 -0.38 -7.35
N ASP A 82 5.15 -0.55 -8.35
CA ASP A 82 5.46 -0.46 -9.76
C ASP A 82 4.63 0.64 -10.42
N CYS A 83 5.29 1.46 -11.23
CA CYS A 83 4.65 2.52 -11.99
C CYS A 83 4.58 2.10 -13.45
N SER A 84 3.37 1.78 -13.94
CA SER A 84 3.21 1.35 -15.33
C SER A 84 3.64 2.45 -16.29
N SER A 85 4.36 2.09 -17.35
CA SER A 85 4.67 3.00 -18.46
C SER A 85 3.43 3.55 -19.18
N THR A 86 2.27 2.90 -19.01
CA THR A 86 0.98 3.38 -19.54
C THR A 86 0.33 4.42 -18.62
N ALA A 87 0.76 4.52 -17.36
CA ALA A 87 0.10 5.37 -16.37
C ALA A 87 0.38 6.85 -16.58
N GLU A 88 1.60 7.19 -17.01
CA GLU A 88 2.02 8.54 -17.33
C GLU A 88 3.18 8.48 -18.36
N PRO A 89 3.21 9.34 -19.39
CA PRO A 89 4.33 9.37 -20.33
C PRO A 89 5.69 9.61 -19.66
N ALA A 90 5.69 10.27 -18.50
CA ALA A 90 6.89 10.48 -17.69
C ALA A 90 7.47 9.18 -17.10
N PHE A 91 6.69 8.11 -17.02
CA PHE A 91 7.13 6.82 -16.48
C PHE A 91 7.75 5.90 -17.56
N GLU A 92 7.83 6.33 -18.82
CA GLU A 92 8.50 5.54 -19.85
C GLU A 92 9.98 5.27 -19.51
N GLY A 93 10.43 4.05 -19.78
CA GLY A 93 11.79 3.61 -19.49
C GLY A 93 12.04 3.43 -18.00
N ARG A 94 12.80 4.33 -17.39
CA ARG A 94 13.14 4.33 -15.94
C ARG A 94 12.59 5.55 -15.20
N GLY A 95 11.70 6.31 -15.84
CA GLY A 95 11.18 7.54 -15.24
C GLY A 95 10.29 7.31 -14.01
N GLY A 96 9.69 6.12 -13.89
CA GLY A 96 8.85 5.73 -12.75
C GLY A 96 9.62 5.15 -11.56
N ASP A 97 10.85 4.66 -11.76
CA ASP A 97 11.58 3.85 -10.76
C ASP A 97 11.87 4.64 -9.47
N GLU A 98 12.29 5.91 -9.60
CA GLU A 98 12.59 6.78 -8.46
C GLU A 98 11.33 7.06 -7.63
N LEU A 99 10.23 7.44 -8.30
CA LEU A 99 8.94 7.67 -7.65
C LEU A 99 8.40 6.39 -6.99
N ALA A 100 8.53 5.25 -7.66
CA ALA A 100 8.07 3.97 -7.15
C ALA A 100 8.86 3.55 -5.89
N ALA A 101 10.18 3.78 -5.88
CA ALA A 101 11.01 3.56 -4.70
C ALA A 101 10.64 4.52 -3.55
N GLU A 102 10.38 5.79 -3.84
CA GLU A 102 9.91 6.76 -2.85
C GLU A 102 8.56 6.36 -2.23
N LEU A 103 7.59 5.99 -3.07
CA LEU A 103 6.27 5.53 -2.63
C LEU A 103 6.37 4.24 -1.80
N SER A 104 7.20 3.29 -2.22
CA SER A 104 7.46 2.04 -1.48
C SER A 104 8.02 2.34 -0.09
N ASN A 105 9.04 3.19 0.01
CA ASN A 105 9.63 3.58 1.29
C ASN A 105 8.63 4.33 2.18
N ALA A 106 7.84 5.25 1.62
CA ALA A 106 6.82 5.98 2.35
C ALA A 106 5.75 5.04 2.93
N LEU A 107 5.23 4.11 2.11
CA LEU A 107 4.25 3.11 2.53
C LEU A 107 4.84 2.16 3.58
N GLN A 108 6.10 1.75 3.42
CA GLN A 108 6.79 0.92 4.39
C GLN A 108 6.89 1.60 5.75
N HIS A 109 7.25 2.89 5.79
CA HIS A 109 7.27 3.66 7.03
C HIS A 109 5.87 3.86 7.64
N CYS A 110 4.84 4.06 6.82
CA CYS A 110 3.47 4.20 7.31
C CYS A 110 2.90 2.90 7.88
N LEU A 111 3.17 1.76 7.24
CA LEU A 111 2.56 0.47 7.59
C LEU A 111 3.34 -0.29 8.66
N LEU A 112 4.68 -0.24 8.62
CA LEU A 112 5.55 -0.95 9.57
C LEU A 112 5.99 -0.07 10.75
N GLY A 113 5.67 1.23 10.71
CA GLY A 113 6.03 2.19 11.74
C GLY A 113 7.52 2.54 11.75
N GLY A 114 7.95 3.20 12.83
CA GLY A 114 9.35 3.58 13.04
C GLY A 114 10.24 2.40 13.44
N LYS A 115 11.54 2.65 13.64
CA LYS A 115 12.53 1.63 14.07
C LYS A 115 12.15 0.89 15.36
N SER A 116 11.32 1.53 16.20
CA SER A 116 10.83 0.97 17.47
C SER A 116 9.54 0.14 17.32
N GLY A 117 8.92 0.09 16.14
CA GLY A 117 7.62 -0.54 15.90
C GLY A 117 6.42 0.26 16.43
N GLU A 118 6.65 1.44 17.01
CA GLU A 118 5.58 2.35 17.42
C GLU A 118 4.87 2.91 16.19
N GLY A 119 3.53 2.85 16.22
CA GLY A 119 2.68 3.29 15.10
C GLY A 119 2.59 2.30 13.94
N ALA A 120 3.11 1.08 14.07
CA ALA A 120 2.95 0.05 13.05
C ALA A 120 1.47 -0.33 12.89
N GLY A 121 0.97 -0.26 11.65
CA GLY A 121 -0.37 -0.69 11.29
C GLY A 121 -0.50 -2.21 11.15
N ILE A 122 0.63 -2.88 10.86
CA ILE A 122 0.73 -4.34 10.75
C ILE A 122 1.47 -4.90 11.97
N ASP A 123 0.85 -5.87 12.64
CA ASP A 123 1.52 -6.62 13.69
C ASP A 123 2.42 -7.70 13.09
N LEU A 124 3.73 -7.54 13.24
CA LEU A 124 4.68 -8.53 12.74
C LEU A 124 4.75 -9.77 13.62
N SER A 125 4.36 -9.67 14.90
CA SER A 125 4.40 -10.81 15.81
C SER A 125 3.24 -11.78 15.57
N SER A 126 2.10 -11.31 15.04
CA SER A 126 0.99 -12.19 14.63
C SER A 126 1.30 -13.03 13.39
N LEU A 127 2.39 -12.72 12.69
CA LEU A 127 2.85 -13.44 11.50
C LEU A 127 3.81 -14.60 11.83
N ILE A 128 4.15 -14.82 13.10
CA ILE A 128 4.95 -15.97 13.51
C ILE A 128 4.07 -17.21 13.59
N VAL A 129 4.53 -18.30 12.96
CA VAL A 129 3.92 -19.63 13.08
C VAL A 129 4.67 -20.45 14.12
N VAL A 130 5.99 -20.55 13.96
CA VAL A 130 6.91 -21.21 14.91
C VAL A 130 8.08 -20.27 15.16
N GLU A 131 8.21 -19.79 16.40
CA GLU A 131 9.23 -18.83 16.80
C GLU A 131 10.64 -19.29 16.37
N GLY A 132 11.37 -18.41 15.69
CA GLY A 132 12.72 -18.68 15.18
C GLY A 132 12.84 -19.70 14.05
N LYS A 133 11.75 -20.39 13.66
CA LYS A 133 11.76 -21.40 12.59
C LYS A 133 10.93 -20.99 11.38
N ILE A 134 9.66 -20.65 11.57
CA ILE A 134 8.70 -20.42 10.48
C ILE A 134 7.86 -19.18 10.77
N CYS A 135 7.83 -18.27 9.81
CA CYS A 135 6.99 -17.09 9.81
C CYS A 135 6.33 -16.89 8.45
N TRP A 136 5.26 -16.10 8.44
CA TRP A 136 4.71 -15.54 7.22
C TRP A 136 5.62 -14.42 6.69
N ASP A 137 5.88 -14.49 5.39
CA ASP A 137 6.49 -13.44 4.58
C ASP A 137 5.40 -12.89 3.65
N LEU A 138 4.99 -11.65 3.91
CA LEU A 138 3.95 -10.97 3.13
C LEU A 138 4.59 -10.07 2.08
N TYR A 139 4.26 -10.33 0.83
CA TYR A 139 4.59 -9.48 -0.30
C TYR A 139 3.37 -8.62 -0.64
N ILE A 140 3.51 -7.32 -0.51
CA ILE A 140 2.48 -6.33 -0.85
C ILE A 140 2.97 -5.60 -2.10
N ASP A 141 2.33 -5.91 -3.22
CA ASP A 141 2.66 -5.29 -4.50
C ASP A 141 1.59 -4.24 -4.85
N GLY A 142 2.01 -3.04 -5.24
CA GLY A 142 1.15 -1.99 -5.75
C GLY A 142 1.51 -1.68 -7.19
N LEU A 143 0.52 -1.60 -8.08
CA LEU A 143 0.67 -1.22 -9.47
C LEU A 143 -0.11 0.08 -9.72
N VAL A 144 0.59 1.12 -10.18
CA VAL A 144 -0.03 2.34 -10.68
C VAL A 144 -0.41 2.13 -12.14
N VAL A 145 -1.72 2.12 -12.41
CA VAL A 145 -2.29 1.91 -13.76
C VAL A 145 -2.51 3.25 -14.46
N SER A 146 -2.90 4.28 -13.71
CA SER A 146 -3.03 5.66 -14.20
C SER A 146 -2.70 6.64 -13.08
N SER A 147 -1.92 7.68 -13.42
CA SER A 147 -1.49 8.73 -12.49
C SER A 147 -2.21 10.03 -12.81
N ASP A 148 -3.01 10.49 -11.85
CA ASP A 148 -3.64 11.82 -11.84
C ASP A 148 -3.47 12.40 -10.43
N GLY A 149 -2.27 12.31 -9.85
CA GLY A 149 -1.96 12.77 -8.48
C GLY A 149 -2.56 11.91 -7.35
N ASN A 150 -2.33 12.31 -6.09
CA ASN A 150 -2.72 11.58 -4.87
C ASN A 150 -2.31 10.08 -4.84
N LEU A 151 -1.21 9.70 -5.51
CA LEU A 151 -0.79 8.29 -5.64
C LEU A 151 -0.60 7.61 -4.28
N LEU A 152 0.02 8.29 -3.32
CA LEU A 152 0.26 7.73 -1.98
C LEU A 152 -1.04 7.41 -1.23
N ASP A 153 -2.05 8.29 -1.32
CA ASP A 153 -3.36 8.08 -0.69
C ASP A 153 -4.09 6.92 -1.37
N ALA A 154 -4.06 6.87 -2.71
CA ALA A 154 -4.69 5.82 -3.50
C ALA A 154 -4.06 4.46 -3.19
N LEU A 155 -2.73 4.36 -3.19
CA LEU A 155 -1.99 3.14 -2.85
C LEU A 155 -2.23 2.73 -1.39
N GLY A 156 -2.21 3.66 -0.45
CA GLY A 156 -2.52 3.37 0.96
C GLY A 156 -3.92 2.79 1.15
N ALA A 157 -4.92 3.39 0.49
CA ALA A 157 -6.29 2.88 0.49
C ALA A 157 -6.39 1.50 -0.18
N ALA A 158 -5.71 1.28 -1.30
CA ALA A 158 -5.70 0.02 -2.02
C ALA A 158 -5.05 -1.10 -1.19
N ILE A 159 -3.90 -0.84 -0.56
CA ILE A 159 -3.22 -1.80 0.31
C ILE A 159 -4.10 -2.14 1.50
N LYS A 160 -4.73 -1.15 2.15
CA LYS A 160 -5.66 -1.42 3.26
C LYS A 160 -6.84 -2.29 2.84
N ALA A 161 -7.44 -2.01 1.68
CA ALA A 161 -8.54 -2.79 1.14
C ALA A 161 -8.09 -4.22 0.76
N ALA A 162 -6.91 -4.37 0.16
CA ALA A 162 -6.33 -5.66 -0.20
C ALA A 162 -6.01 -6.50 1.05
N LEU A 163 -5.41 -5.90 2.07
CA LEU A 163 -5.17 -6.54 3.37
C LEU A 163 -6.47 -6.98 4.04
N SER A 164 -7.53 -6.17 3.97
CA SER A 164 -8.84 -6.52 4.56
C SER A 164 -9.50 -7.70 3.85
N ASN A 165 -9.19 -7.89 2.56
CA ASN A 165 -9.63 -9.02 1.75
C ASN A 165 -8.61 -10.19 1.78
N THR A 166 -7.52 -10.08 2.55
CA THR A 166 -6.49 -11.13 2.57
C THR A 166 -6.95 -12.28 3.45
N GLY A 167 -7.09 -13.46 2.85
CA GLY A 167 -7.22 -14.73 3.56
C GLY A 167 -5.87 -15.43 3.66
N ILE A 168 -5.29 -15.46 4.86
CA ILE A 168 -4.08 -16.24 5.12
C ILE A 168 -4.52 -17.66 5.47
N PRO A 169 -4.06 -18.70 4.76
CA PRO A 169 -4.48 -20.06 5.06
C PRO A 169 -4.01 -20.45 6.46
N ARG A 170 -4.87 -21.13 7.21
CA ARG A 170 -4.53 -21.59 8.55
C ARG A 170 -3.44 -22.64 8.46
N VAL A 171 -2.45 -22.50 9.32
CA VAL A 171 -1.32 -23.40 9.40
C VAL A 171 -1.41 -24.21 10.68
N GLU A 172 -1.39 -25.54 10.53
CA GLU A 172 -1.26 -26.46 11.64
C GLU A 172 0.16 -27.03 11.67
N VAL A 173 0.80 -26.88 12.82
CA VAL A 173 2.14 -27.42 13.03
C VAL A 173 1.95 -28.83 13.58
N ALA A 174 2.31 -29.85 12.78
CA ALA A 174 2.28 -31.21 13.26
C ALA A 174 3.32 -31.37 14.38
N ALA A 175 2.88 -31.86 15.54
CA ALA A 175 3.75 -32.09 16.69
C ALA A 175 4.65 -33.31 16.45
N GLY A 176 5.65 -33.15 15.59
CA GLY A 176 6.76 -34.10 15.44
C GLY A 176 7.62 -34.11 16.71
N THR A 177 8.00 -35.30 17.16
CA THR A 177 8.75 -35.56 18.40
C THR A 177 10.06 -34.76 18.51
N SER A 178 10.02 -33.70 19.32
CA SER A 178 11.12 -33.14 20.14
C SER A 178 12.54 -32.96 19.59
N ASN A 179 12.81 -32.87 18.27
CA ASN A 179 14.07 -32.27 17.77
C ASN A 179 14.20 -32.00 16.26
N ASP A 180 13.13 -32.01 15.46
CA ASP A 180 13.31 -31.75 14.03
C ASP A 180 13.62 -30.27 13.73
N GLU A 181 14.70 -30.04 12.99
CA GLU A 181 15.10 -28.73 12.45
C GLU A 181 14.06 -28.17 11.46
N HIS A 182 13.20 -29.04 10.91
CA HIS A 182 12.15 -28.71 9.95
C HIS A 182 10.81 -29.24 10.47
N PRO A 183 10.02 -28.43 11.20
CA PRO A 183 8.67 -28.85 11.59
C PRO A 183 7.83 -29.08 10.33
N GLU A 184 7.11 -30.20 10.28
CA GLU A 184 6.12 -30.44 9.22
C GLU A 184 4.95 -29.50 9.42
N VAL A 185 4.68 -28.72 8.38
CA VAL A 185 3.64 -27.70 8.38
C VAL A 185 2.54 -28.14 7.44
N ASP A 186 1.34 -28.34 7.98
CA ASP A 186 0.16 -28.59 7.17
C ASP A 186 -0.57 -27.26 6.95
N VAL A 187 -0.85 -26.94 5.70
CA VAL A 187 -1.52 -25.70 5.29
C VAL A 187 -2.94 -26.07 4.91
N SER A 188 -3.92 -25.54 5.63
CA SER A 188 -5.34 -25.77 5.31
C SER A 188 -5.72 -25.00 4.05
N ASP A 189 -6.36 -25.70 3.11
CA ASP A 189 -6.93 -25.10 1.90
C ASP A 189 -8.35 -24.53 2.12
N GLU A 190 -8.99 -24.84 3.27
CA GLU A 190 -10.40 -24.51 3.54
C GLU A 190 -10.56 -23.42 4.62
N GLU A 191 -9.65 -23.35 5.59
CA GLU A 191 -9.72 -22.38 6.68
C GLU A 191 -8.76 -21.22 6.45
N PHE A 192 -9.32 -20.01 6.34
CA PHE A 192 -8.55 -18.78 6.22
C PHE A 192 -8.70 -17.91 7.47
N LEU A 193 -7.57 -17.41 7.96
CA LEU A 193 -7.50 -16.34 8.94
C LEU A 193 -7.56 -15.01 8.21
N GLN A 194 -8.58 -14.23 8.51
CA GLN A 194 -8.68 -12.86 8.01
C GLN A 194 -7.67 -11.98 8.74
N PHE A 195 -6.94 -11.18 7.97
CA PHE A 195 -5.94 -10.27 8.51
C PHE A 195 -6.61 -9.10 9.28
N ASP A 196 -6.13 -8.79 10.48
CA ASP A 196 -6.63 -7.65 11.25
C ASP A 196 -6.12 -6.33 10.66
N THR A 197 -7.02 -5.52 10.11
CA THR A 197 -6.71 -4.23 9.50
C THR A 197 -7.11 -3.03 10.35
N SER A 198 -7.51 -3.24 11.61
CA SER A 198 -7.99 -2.16 12.50
C SER A 198 -6.93 -1.07 12.74
N ARG A 199 -5.66 -1.46 12.84
CA ARG A 199 -4.52 -0.54 13.04
C ARG A 199 -3.94 0.01 11.74
N VAL A 200 -4.34 -0.50 10.58
CA VAL A 200 -3.79 -0.05 9.29
C VAL A 200 -4.23 1.40 9.03
N PRO A 201 -3.28 2.35 8.92
CA PRO A 201 -3.60 3.76 8.80
C PRO A 201 -4.28 4.10 7.47
N VAL A 202 -4.96 5.24 7.45
CA VAL A 202 -5.38 5.90 6.21
C VAL A 202 -4.41 7.04 5.95
N ILE A 203 -3.83 7.06 4.76
CA ILE A 203 -2.88 8.10 4.37
C ILE A 203 -3.64 9.27 3.75
N VAL A 204 -3.31 10.48 4.20
CA VAL A 204 -3.89 11.73 3.73
C VAL A 204 -2.74 12.65 3.37
N THR A 205 -2.60 12.96 2.08
CA THR A 205 -1.59 13.90 1.61
C THR A 205 -2.13 15.32 1.61
N LEU A 206 -1.29 16.30 1.99
CA LEU A 206 -1.60 17.72 1.96
C LEU A 206 -0.48 18.47 1.21
N THR A 207 -0.79 19.00 0.04
CA THR A 207 0.04 19.93 -0.73
C THR A 207 -0.20 21.36 -0.28
N LYS A 208 0.89 22.05 0.08
CA LYS A 208 0.86 23.50 0.29
C LYS A 208 1.02 24.22 -1.05
N VAL A 209 0.05 25.06 -1.40
CA VAL A 209 0.17 25.98 -2.54
C VAL A 209 0.21 27.40 -1.97
N THR A 210 1.30 28.13 -2.22
CA THR A 210 1.61 29.44 -1.62
C THR A 210 1.65 29.42 -0.09
N TYR A 211 0.63 29.94 0.61
CA TYR A 211 0.55 30.05 2.07
C TYR A 211 -0.48 29.10 2.72
N MET A 212 -1.12 28.22 1.96
CA MET A 212 -2.25 27.40 2.46
C MET A 212 -2.09 25.91 2.04
N CYS A 213 -2.51 24.97 2.91
CA CYS A 213 -2.36 23.50 2.75
C CYS A 213 -3.66 22.83 2.27
N TYR A 214 -3.58 21.87 1.34
CA TYR A 214 -4.73 21.22 0.68
C TYR A 214 -4.45 19.79 0.22
N PRO A 215 -5.42 18.87 0.18
CA PRO A 215 -5.22 17.55 -0.44
C PRO A 215 -4.90 17.65 -1.94
N VAL A 216 -3.88 16.88 -2.35
CA VAL A 216 -3.00 17.06 -3.53
C VAL A 216 -3.72 17.51 -4.83
N PHE A 217 -2.99 18.31 -5.59
CA PHE A 217 -3.31 18.77 -6.94
C PHE A 217 -2.90 17.72 -7.97
N SER A 218 -3.77 17.46 -8.96
CA SER A 218 -3.32 17.06 -10.28
C SER A 218 -3.87 18.05 -11.30
N GLU A 219 -3.05 18.30 -12.31
CA GLU A 219 -3.42 18.83 -13.61
C GLU A 219 -3.20 17.73 -14.64
#